data_AF-A0A1J3CMK3-F1
#
_entry.id   AF-A0A1J3CMK3-F1
#
_cell.length_a   1.000
_cell.length_b   1.000
_cell.length_c   1.000
_cell.angle_alpha   90.00
_cell.angle_beta   90.00
_cell.angle_gamma   90.00
#
_symmetry.space_group_name_H-M   'P 1'
#
loop_
_entity.id
_entity.type
_entity.pdbx_description
1 polymer ?
#
loop_
_entity_poly.entity_id
_entity_poly.type
_entity_poly.pdbx_seq_one_letter_code
_entity_poly.pdbx_strand_id
1 'polypeptide(L)'
;ELSGLPFFWVLKTRRGPWDTEPVELPEGFEERTKERGMVWRGWVELLRTLSHDSIGLVLTHSGWGTPIEAIRFGKPMVVLAFMNDQGLNARVIEEKKI
;
A
#
# COMPACT_ATOMS: atom_id res chain seq x y z
N GLU A 1 -11.49 3.20 -6.26
CA GLU A 1 -12.64 2.90 -7.14
C GLU A 1 -12.52 3.60 -8.49
N LEU A 2 -12.47 4.93 -8.51
CA LEU A 2 -12.44 5.77 -9.72
C LEU A 2 -11.30 5.49 -10.71
N SER A 3 -10.15 4.99 -10.23
CA SER A 3 -9.02 4.66 -11.11
C SER A 3 -9.31 3.51 -12.08
N GLY A 4 -10.30 2.65 -11.81
CA GLY A 4 -10.59 1.45 -12.61
C GLY A 4 -9.50 0.36 -12.57
N LEU A 5 -8.33 0.63 -12.00
CA LEU A 5 -7.19 -0.30 -11.98
C LEU A 5 -7.43 -1.49 -11.04
N PRO A 6 -6.84 -2.66 -11.35
CA PRO A 6 -6.81 -3.77 -10.41
C PRO A 6 -5.94 -3.43 -9.20
N PHE A 7 -6.29 -3.96 -8.03
CA PHE A 7 -5.53 -3.68 -6.81
C PHE A 7 -5.53 -4.87 -5.85
N PHE A 8 -4.43 -4.95 -5.09
CA PHE A 8 -4.34 -5.75 -3.88
C PHE A 8 -4.06 -4.80 -2.72
N TRP A 9 -5.02 -4.67 -1.80
CA TRP A 9 -4.92 -3.72 -0.70
C TRP A 9 -4.85 -4.44 0.63
N VAL A 10 -3.69 -4.37 1.27
CA VAL A 10 -3.50 -4.82 2.66
C VAL A 10 -4.04 -3.73 3.60
N LEU A 11 -5.22 -3.95 4.15
CA LEU A 11 -5.92 -3.01 5.01
C LEU A 11 -5.72 -3.38 6.48
N LYS A 12 -5.01 -2.52 7.21
CA LYS A 12 -5.03 -2.55 8.68
C LYS A 12 -6.29 -1.84 9.16
N THR A 13 -7.24 -2.60 9.70
CA THR A 13 -8.50 -2.06 10.23
C THR A 13 -8.33 -1.35 11.55
N ARG A 14 -7.20 -1.53 12.24
CA ARG A 14 -6.89 -0.87 13.52
C ARG A 14 -5.47 -0.31 13.49
N ARG A 15 -5.27 0.84 14.12
CA ARG A 15 -3.96 1.50 14.30
C ARG A 15 -3.12 0.83 15.37
N GLY A 16 -3.75 0.13 16.31
CA GLY A 16 -3.11 -0.60 17.39
C GLY A 16 -4.11 -1.40 18.24
N PRO A 17 -3.62 -2.15 19.25
CA PRO A 17 -4.48 -2.97 20.10
C PRO A 17 -5.49 -2.17 20.93
N TRP A 18 -5.22 -0.88 21.14
CA TRP A 18 -6.06 0.04 21.91
C TRP A 18 -7.00 0.89 21.04
N ASP A 19 -7.00 0.65 19.73
CA ASP A 19 -7.85 1.40 18.81
C ASP A 19 -9.31 0.94 18.93
N THR A 20 -10.16 1.85 19.40
CA THR A 20 -11.59 1.61 19.62
C THR A 20 -12.43 1.88 18.38
N GLU A 21 -11.88 2.56 17.38
CA GLU A 21 -12.59 2.96 16.17
C GLU A 21 -11.96 2.29 14.95
N PRO A 22 -12.42 1.07 14.58
CA PRO A 22 -11.89 0.40 13.43
C PRO A 22 -12.19 1.18 12.15
N VAL A 23 -11.24 1.17 11.21
CA VAL A 23 -11.44 1.70 9.87
C VAL A 23 -12.41 0.81 9.11
N GLU A 24 -13.54 1.38 8.72
CA GLU A 24 -14.53 0.75 7.86
C GLU A 24 -14.45 1.30 6.44
N LEU A 25 -14.67 0.41 5.46
CA LEU A 25 -14.77 0.80 4.06
C LEU A 25 -16.18 1.32 3.78
N PRO A 26 -16.36 2.19 2.76
CA PRO A 26 -17.68 2.57 2.32
C PRO A 26 -18.55 1.35 2.03
N GLU A 27 -19.84 1.42 2.40
CA GLU A 27 -20.79 0.34 2.18
C GLU A 27 -20.74 -0.16 0.72
N GLY A 28 -20.68 -1.48 0.54
CA GLY A 28 -20.65 -2.13 -0.77
C GLY A 28 -19.33 -1.99 -1.55
N PHE A 29 -18.26 -1.44 -0.95
CA PHE A 29 -17.01 -1.19 -1.67
C PHE A 29 -16.38 -2.47 -2.25
N GLU A 30 -16.32 -3.55 -1.46
CA GLU A 30 -15.72 -4.80 -1.90
C GLU A 30 -16.56 -5.45 -3.00
N GLU A 31 -17.88 -5.39 -2.90
CA GLU A 31 -18.82 -5.88 -3.92
C GLU A 31 -18.67 -5.13 -5.24
N ARG A 32 -18.53 -3.80 -5.19
CA ARG A 32 -18.29 -2.96 -6.38
C ARG A 32 -16.92 -3.20 -7.00
N THR A 33 -15.96 -3.71 -6.24
CA THR A 33 -14.56 -3.89 -6.70
C THR A 33 -14.13 -5.33 -6.90
N LYS A 34 -14.97 -6.32 -6.56
CA LYS A 34 -14.65 -7.76 -6.50
C LYS A 34 -14.01 -8.37 -7.75
N GLU A 35 -14.30 -7.81 -8.94
CA GLU A 35 -13.79 -8.35 -10.21
C GLU A 35 -12.34 -7.94 -10.51
N ARG A 36 -11.81 -6.95 -9.78
CA ARG A 36 -10.49 -6.37 -10.04
C ARG A 36 -9.68 -6.11 -8.77
N GLY A 37 -10.31 -6.15 -7.61
CA GLY A 37 -9.76 -5.69 -6.35
C GLY A 37 -9.90 -6.76 -5.28
N MET A 38 -8.88 -6.85 -4.42
CA MET A 38 -8.93 -7.66 -3.21
C MET A 38 -8.49 -6.82 -2.01
N VAL A 39 -9.34 -6.78 -0.98
CA VAL A 39 -9.02 -6.20 0.34
C VAL A 39 -8.59 -7.33 1.26
N TRP A 40 -7.35 -7.29 1.71
CA TRP A 40 -6.77 -8.27 2.62
C TRP A 40 -6.55 -7.66 3.99
N ARG A 41 -7.21 -8.21 5.00
CA ARG A 41 -7.11 -7.72 6.40
C ARG A 41 -6.07 -8.47 7.23
N GLY A 42 -5.50 -9.53 6.67
CA GLY A 42 -4.46 -10.33 7.30
C GLY A 42 -3.06 -9.76 7.08
N TRP A 43 -2.07 -10.46 7.64
CA TRP A 43 -0.67 -10.22 7.33
C TRP A 43 -0.32 -10.75 5.94
N VAL A 44 0.67 -10.14 5.29
CA VAL A 44 1.24 -10.61 4.02
C VAL A 44 2.75 -10.71 4.15
N GLU A 45 3.34 -11.67 3.45
CA GLU A 45 4.77 -11.73 3.25
C GLU A 45 5.12 -10.75 2.11
N LEU A 46 5.64 -9.58 2.49
CA LEU A 46 5.78 -8.45 1.59
C LEU A 46 6.77 -8.75 0.45
N LEU A 47 7.84 -9.51 0.70
CA LEU A 47 8.81 -9.85 -0.33
C LEU A 47 8.19 -10.75 -1.41
N ARG A 48 7.49 -11.82 -1.02
CA ARG A 48 6.72 -12.68 -1.95
C ARG A 48 5.66 -11.91 -2.70
N THR A 49 5.01 -10.95 -2.04
CA THR A 49 3.98 -10.12 -2.67
C THR A 49 4.61 -9.26 -3.76
N LEU A 50 5.69 -8.53 -3.43
CA LEU A 50 6.38 -7.64 -4.35
C LEU A 50 7.13 -8.38 -5.46
N SER A 51 7.52 -9.65 -5.25
CA SER A 51 8.13 -10.46 -6.31
C SER A 51 7.15 -10.92 -7.38
N HIS A 52 5.84 -10.77 -7.16
CA HIS A 52 4.83 -11.25 -8.12
C HIS A 52 4.70 -10.31 -9.33
N ASP A 53 4.64 -10.87 -10.53
CA ASP A 53 4.61 -10.08 -11.79
C ASP A 53 3.33 -9.26 -11.94
N SER A 54 2.20 -9.75 -11.44
CA SER A 54 0.94 -8.99 -11.41
C SER A 54 1.01 -7.70 -10.57
N ILE A 55 2.01 -7.51 -9.72
CA ILE A 55 2.22 -6.25 -9.01
C ILE A 55 2.96 -5.28 -9.93
N GLY A 56 2.23 -4.37 -10.55
CA GLY A 56 2.79 -3.35 -11.44
C GLY A 56 3.26 -2.08 -10.73
N LEU A 57 2.77 -1.81 -9.52
CA LEU A 57 3.03 -0.56 -8.78
C LEU A 57 2.77 -0.76 -7.28
N VAL A 58 3.52 -0.03 -6.45
CA VAL A 58 3.37 -0.03 -4.99
C VAL A 58 2.90 1.34 -4.51
N LEU A 59 1.78 1.36 -3.79
CA LEU A 59 1.34 2.54 -3.03
C LEU A 59 1.87 2.41 -1.60
N THR A 60 2.70 3.34 -1.14
CA THR A 60 3.35 3.23 0.18
C THR A 60 3.36 4.55 0.94
N HIS A 61 3.38 4.45 2.27
CA HIS A 61 3.51 5.61 3.15
C HIS A 61 4.96 6.06 3.39
N SER A 62 5.93 5.54 2.64
CA SER A 62 7.37 5.88 2.74
C SER A 62 8.05 5.61 4.09
N GLY A 63 7.58 4.64 4.87
CA GLY A 63 8.43 4.01 5.89
C GLY A 63 9.50 3.16 5.20
N TRP A 64 10.79 3.39 5.49
CA TRP A 64 11.94 2.87 4.71
C TRP A 64 11.91 1.40 4.28
N GLY A 65 11.25 0.51 5.04
CA GLY A 65 11.13 -0.90 4.69
C GLY A 65 10.51 -1.12 3.29
N THR A 66 9.32 -0.56 3.05
CA THR A 66 8.61 -0.81 1.79
C THR A 66 9.31 -0.21 0.56
N PRO A 67 9.83 1.03 0.57
CA PRO A 67 10.60 1.55 -0.56
C PRO A 67 11.84 0.71 -0.91
N ILE A 68 12.59 0.25 0.09
CA ILE A 68 13.78 -0.58 -0.14
C ILE A 68 13.39 -1.89 -0.86
N GLU A 69 12.30 -2.52 -0.43
CA GLU A 69 11.83 -3.76 -1.04
C GLU A 69 11.24 -3.54 -2.44
N ALA A 70 10.52 -2.43 -2.65
CA ALA A 70 10.00 -2.08 -3.97
C ALA A 70 11.14 -1.83 -4.97
N ILE A 71 12.19 -1.11 -4.57
CA ILE A 71 13.40 -0.89 -5.38
C ILE A 71 14.07 -2.22 -5.71
N ARG A 72 14.19 -3.13 -4.73
CA ARG A 72 14.79 -4.47 -4.95
C ARG A 72 14.08 -5.26 -6.06
N PHE A 73 12.76 -5.14 -6.17
CA PHE A 73 11.96 -5.83 -7.19
C PHE A 73 11.64 -4.95 -8.41
N GLY A 74 12.24 -3.76 -8.51
CA GLY A 74 12.03 -2.84 -9.63
C GLY A 74 10.58 -2.35 -9.77
N LYS A 75 9.84 -2.26 -8.66
CA LYS A 75 8.44 -1.85 -8.68
C LYS A 75 8.35 -0.32 -8.54
N PRO A 76 7.69 0.39 -9.47
CA PRO A 76 7.48 1.82 -9.34
C PRO A 76 6.59 2.12 -8.12
N MET A 77 6.79 3.30 -7.53
CA MET A 77 6.12 3.68 -6.30
C MET A 77 5.27 4.94 -6.45
N VAL A 78 4.12 4.95 -5.77
CA VAL A 78 3.39 6.17 -5.42
C VAL A 78 3.48 6.34 -3.91
N VAL A 79 4.00 7.49 -3.50
CA VAL A 79 4.30 7.77 -2.10
C VAL A 79 3.25 8.70 -1.49
N LEU A 80 2.69 8.29 -0.35
CA LEU A 80 1.72 9.05 0.44
C LEU A 80 2.23 9.18 1.88
N ALA A 81 3.04 10.20 2.14
CA ALA A 81 3.56 10.44 3.48
C ALA A 81 2.47 10.93 4.45
N PHE A 82 2.43 10.38 5.67
CA PHE A 82 1.45 10.75 6.70
C PHE A 82 2.08 11.30 7.98
N MET A 83 3.19 10.73 8.45
CA MET A 83 3.75 11.05 9.77
C MET A 83 5.26 10.84 9.87
N ASN A 84 5.87 11.41 10.90
CA ASN A 84 7.30 11.27 11.24
C ASN A 84 8.23 11.64 10.07
N ASP A 85 9.19 10.78 9.76
CA ASP A 85 10.22 10.93 8.72
C ASP A 85 9.70 10.67 7.30
N GLN A 86 8.46 10.20 7.14
CA GLN A 86 7.89 9.80 5.85
C GLN A 86 7.93 10.93 4.82
N GLY A 87 7.74 12.18 5.23
CA GLY A 87 7.85 13.33 4.30
C GLY A 87 9.26 13.53 3.75
N LEU A 88 10.30 13.32 4.57
CA LEU A 88 11.69 13.38 4.14
C LEU A 88 12.02 12.21 3.21
N ASN A 89 11.53 11.02 3.55
CA ASN A 89 11.72 9.82 2.73
C ASN A 89 11.06 9.98 1.36
N ALA A 90 9.82 10.48 1.32
CA ALA A 90 9.11 10.78 0.08
C ALA A 90 9.89 11.75 -0.81
N ARG A 91 10.45 12.80 -0.21
CA ARG A 91 11.29 13.78 -0.92
C ARG A 91 12.53 13.14 -1.53
N VAL A 92 13.24 12.31 -0.77
CA VAL A 92 14.44 11.61 -1.29
C VAL A 92 14.06 10.67 -2.42
N ILE A 93 12.94 9.95 -2.31
CA ILE A 93 12.46 9.02 -3.34
C ILE A 93 12.18 9.79 -4.64
N GLU A 94 11.48 10.92 -4.56
CA GLU A 94 11.16 11.78 -5.69
C GLU A 94 12.43 12.39 -6.34
N GLU A 95 13.31 13.00 -5.54
CA GLU A 95 14.53 13.66 -6.02
C GLU A 95 15.47 12.67 -6.74
N LYS A 96 15.48 11.41 -6.28
CA LYS A 96 16.31 10.34 -6.83
C LYS A 96 15.62 9.55 -7.96
N LYS A 97 14.34 9.81 -8.23
CA LYS A 97 13.52 9.10 -9.23
C LYS A 97 13.54 7.57 -9.05
N ILE A 98 13.45 7.14 -7.81
CA ILE A 98 13.40 5.72 -7.38
C ILE A 98 11.97 5.30 -7.06
#